data_AF-A0A957XAW0-F1
#
_entry.id   AF-A0A957XAW0-F1
#
_cell.length_a   1.000
_cell.length_b   1.000
_cell.length_c   1.000
_cell.angle_alpha   90.00
_cell.angle_beta   90.00
_cell.angle_gamma   90.00
#
_symmetry.space_group_name_H-M   'P 1'
#
loop_
_entity.id
_entity.type
_entity.pdbx_description
1 polymer ?
#
loop_
_entity_poly.entity_id
_entity_poly.type
_entity_poly.pdbx_seq_one_letter_code
_entity_poly.pdbx_strand_id
1 'polypeptide(L)'
;MSSSDTVIELETPDRLTSGLATLSLDLFGLTESVINPDHQTRAYINWNSNSVRDIYYDNATRCVTSVTFAADIVAPGISFLYLQQMLTNATQTRERSYLIEASLCFPRELKVIQNELAFCGTTGTNLYRVTGLTSTNALTLLDVTETGNPIRLTDYAVSSNAGAFTVTFRDVTSTPRRYVIANSSTIRTPPRMVPVKFPDLGNMRTEGEYLFIAQRAFRSASYQFARYRMTNGMKTVVAVAEDVYNEFSYGVQDPEAIKQFIGYAYHHWAVPPTYVVLGADGSNDPRNNLGQNRANNLPVKMVPTPFSVAASDAWFATVDGSDLLPDVYIGRIPVNSDAWMTSVLDKTKAFEATPRLNNATLVADNYDASAGDFQQSSEVYIFPYLYALSGVSKAYLDQYQPPIVRSTINATINSGRFLITYVGHGGEDLWAEEDIWNISDILATLNNSYYPIMAVFSC
;
A
#
# COMPACT_ATOMS: atom_id res chain seq x y z
N MET A 1 25.88 10.05 3.71
CA MET A 1 26.08 8.78 2.97
C MET A 1 25.44 7.68 3.80
N SER A 2 24.17 7.36 3.57
CA SER A 2 23.53 6.23 4.23
C SER A 2 23.12 5.23 3.17
N SER A 3 23.88 4.14 3.04
CA SER A 3 23.32 2.91 2.49
C SER A 3 22.22 2.48 3.44
N SER A 4 21.00 2.30 2.92
CA SER A 4 19.93 1.68 3.70
C SER A 4 20.09 0.17 3.58
N ASP A 5 20.13 -0.52 4.70
CA ASP A 5 20.16 -1.97 4.76
C ASP A 5 18.74 -2.47 5.06
N THR A 6 18.22 -3.36 4.24
CA THR A 6 16.99 -4.11 4.52
C THR A 6 17.38 -5.51 4.99
N VAL A 7 16.83 -5.95 6.13
CA VAL A 7 17.07 -7.29 6.70
C VAL A 7 15.77 -8.06 6.75
N ILE A 8 15.77 -9.28 6.21
CA ILE A 8 14.60 -10.14 6.12
C ILE A 8 14.95 -11.50 6.69
N GLU A 9 14.15 -11.95 7.66
CA GLU A 9 14.24 -13.29 8.21
C GLU A 9 13.60 -14.30 7.24
N LEU A 10 14.32 -15.39 6.97
CA LEU A 10 13.89 -16.47 6.09
C LEU A 10 13.96 -17.80 6.88
N GLU A 11 12.83 -18.50 6.97
CA GLU A 11 12.80 -19.84 7.55
C GLU A 11 13.53 -20.84 6.64
N THR A 12 14.56 -21.48 7.16
CA THR A 12 15.43 -22.43 6.44
C THR A 12 15.58 -23.76 7.20
N PRO A 13 14.47 -24.43 7.57
CA PRO A 13 14.50 -25.68 8.34
C PRO A 13 15.13 -26.82 7.53
N ASP A 14 15.85 -27.69 8.23
CA ASP A 14 16.44 -28.93 7.69
C ASP A 14 17.25 -28.73 6.40
N ARG A 15 17.85 -27.55 6.22
CA ARG A 15 18.66 -27.24 5.03
C ARG A 15 19.82 -28.21 4.90
N LEU A 16 20.08 -28.65 3.68
CA LEU A 16 21.27 -29.42 3.33
C LEU A 16 22.42 -28.46 2.96
N THR A 17 23.65 -28.83 3.32
CA THR A 17 24.85 -28.07 2.95
C THR A 17 25.31 -28.36 1.52
N SER A 18 24.92 -29.50 0.96
CA SER A 18 25.27 -29.90 -0.41
C SER A 18 24.23 -29.41 -1.41
N GLY A 19 24.70 -29.12 -2.63
CA GLY A 19 23.86 -28.63 -3.72
C GLY A 19 23.84 -27.11 -3.82
N LEU A 20 22.80 -26.61 -4.48
CA LEU A 20 22.68 -25.19 -4.85
C LEU A 20 21.38 -24.62 -4.32
N ALA A 21 21.45 -23.41 -3.77
CA ALA A 21 20.29 -22.59 -3.43
C ALA A 21 20.11 -21.48 -4.48
N THR A 22 18.88 -21.04 -4.69
CA THR A 22 18.52 -19.97 -5.61
C THR A 22 17.75 -18.89 -4.88
N LEU A 23 18.27 -17.66 -4.89
CA LEU A 23 17.58 -16.46 -4.43
C LEU A 23 16.98 -15.75 -5.65
N SER A 24 15.69 -15.45 -5.62
CA SER A 24 15.01 -14.59 -6.60
C SER A 24 14.54 -13.31 -5.93
N LEU A 25 14.70 -12.18 -6.62
CA LEU A 25 14.37 -10.85 -6.15
C LEU A 25 13.58 -10.10 -7.22
N ASP A 26 12.58 -9.36 -6.77
CA ASP A 26 11.83 -8.39 -7.55
C ASP A 26 11.98 -7.02 -6.87
N LEU A 27 12.66 -6.10 -7.55
CA LEU A 27 13.04 -4.80 -7.05
C LEU A 27 12.43 -3.70 -7.93
N PHE A 28 12.25 -2.51 -7.36
CA PHE A 28 11.90 -1.31 -8.10
C PHE A 28 12.88 -0.18 -7.79
N GLY A 29 13.50 0.39 -8.83
CA GLY A 29 14.43 1.51 -8.72
C GLY A 29 13.75 2.86 -8.64
N LEU A 30 14.33 3.78 -7.89
CA LEU A 30 14.07 5.22 -8.02
C LEU A 30 15.38 6.00 -8.00
N THR A 31 15.58 6.79 -9.04
CA THR A 31 16.81 7.54 -9.30
C THR A 31 16.49 8.80 -10.08
N GLU A 32 17.20 9.87 -9.78
CA GLU A 32 17.26 11.08 -10.60
C GLU A 32 18.59 11.15 -11.39
N SER A 33 19.39 10.08 -11.32
CA SER A 33 20.69 10.01 -11.99
C SER A 33 20.55 9.67 -13.46
N VAL A 34 21.45 10.22 -14.27
CA VAL A 34 21.62 9.88 -15.70
C VAL A 34 22.78 8.89 -15.91
N ILE A 35 23.38 8.39 -14.83
CA ILE A 35 24.46 7.40 -14.87
C ILE A 35 23.85 6.04 -15.19
N ASN A 36 24.54 5.23 -16.00
CA ASN A 36 24.10 3.87 -16.32
C ASN A 36 25.21 2.86 -15.97
N PRO A 37 24.94 1.85 -15.13
CA PRO A 37 23.72 1.67 -14.34
C PRO A 37 23.67 2.67 -13.18
N ASP A 38 22.50 3.25 -12.90
CA ASP A 38 22.28 4.15 -11.75
C ASP A 38 22.06 3.40 -10.43
N HIS A 39 21.55 2.15 -10.47
CA HIS A 39 21.30 1.33 -9.29
C HIS A 39 22.35 0.23 -9.08
N GLN A 40 22.77 0.06 -7.81
CA GLN A 40 23.50 -1.13 -7.36
C GLN A 40 22.95 -1.65 -6.04
N THR A 41 22.19 -2.75 -6.05
CA THR A 41 21.78 -3.46 -4.84
C THR A 41 22.65 -4.68 -4.61
N ARG A 42 23.27 -4.80 -3.43
CA ARG A 42 24.02 -5.99 -3.03
C ARG A 42 23.17 -6.88 -2.15
N ALA A 43 23.05 -8.15 -2.53
CA ALA A 43 22.34 -9.16 -1.77
C ALA A 43 23.31 -10.08 -1.04
N TYR A 44 23.04 -10.33 0.24
CA TYR A 44 23.78 -11.25 1.09
C TYR A 44 22.83 -12.23 1.77
N ILE A 45 23.32 -13.45 2.01
CA ILE A 45 22.66 -14.41 2.90
C ILE A 45 23.58 -14.58 4.11
N ASN A 46 23.03 -14.34 5.30
CA ASN A 46 23.74 -14.41 6.58
C ASN A 46 25.02 -13.55 6.62
N TRP A 47 24.88 -12.25 6.36
CA TRP A 47 25.94 -11.23 6.29
C TRP A 47 27.36 -11.82 6.21
N ASN A 48 27.72 -12.25 5.00
CA ASN A 48 29.04 -12.76 4.68
C ASN A 48 29.87 -11.66 4.01
N SER A 49 31.20 -11.77 4.05
CA SER A 49 32.10 -10.76 3.44
C SER A 49 31.97 -10.64 1.92
N ASN A 50 31.31 -11.60 1.26
CA ASN A 50 31.07 -11.63 -0.18
C ASN A 50 29.57 -11.67 -0.46
N SER A 51 29.04 -10.73 -1.23
CA SER A 51 27.66 -10.77 -1.68
C SER A 51 27.39 -12.07 -2.45
N VAL A 52 26.18 -12.62 -2.29
CA VAL A 52 25.72 -13.70 -3.17
C VAL A 52 25.38 -13.15 -4.56
N ARG A 53 25.03 -11.85 -4.65
CA ARG A 53 24.81 -11.14 -5.90
C ARG A 53 24.96 -9.63 -5.75
N ASP A 54 25.63 -9.02 -6.73
CA ASP A 54 25.50 -7.60 -7.03
C ASP A 54 24.50 -7.44 -8.19
N ILE A 55 23.51 -6.59 -8.00
CA ILE A 55 22.40 -6.36 -8.93
C ILE A 55 22.53 -4.94 -9.44
N TYR A 56 22.76 -4.82 -10.75
CA TYR A 56 22.86 -3.54 -11.44
C TYR A 56 21.66 -3.40 -12.37
N TYR A 57 20.98 -2.27 -12.31
CA TYR A 57 19.85 -1.95 -13.15
C TYR A 57 19.73 -0.43 -13.29
N ASP A 58 18.85 0.01 -14.18
CA ASP A 58 18.85 1.38 -14.68
C ASP A 58 17.44 1.96 -14.70
N ASN A 59 17.31 3.26 -14.40
CA ASN A 59 16.07 4.02 -14.38
C ASN A 59 15.07 3.60 -13.29
N ALA A 60 13.99 4.37 -13.18
CA ALA A 60 12.83 4.07 -12.36
C ALA A 60 12.00 2.90 -12.92
N THR A 61 12.54 1.69 -12.88
CA THR A 61 11.94 0.48 -13.46
C THR A 61 11.97 -0.72 -12.52
N ARG A 62 11.15 -1.71 -12.85
CA ARG A 62 11.11 -3.00 -12.16
C ARG A 62 12.27 -3.89 -12.63
N CYS A 63 13.00 -4.48 -11.68
CA CYS A 63 14.11 -5.40 -11.91
C CYS A 63 13.79 -6.76 -11.28
N VAL A 64 13.54 -7.77 -12.11
CA VAL A 64 13.35 -9.16 -11.67
C VAL A 64 14.64 -9.94 -11.96
N THR A 65 15.22 -10.54 -10.93
CA THR A 65 16.51 -11.24 -11.06
C THR A 65 16.57 -12.48 -10.17
N SER A 66 17.47 -13.40 -10.50
CA SER A 66 17.77 -14.55 -9.65
C SER A 66 19.26 -14.88 -9.67
N VAL A 67 19.73 -15.51 -8.59
CA VAL A 67 21.10 -15.98 -8.45
C VAL A 67 21.12 -17.35 -7.79
N THR A 68 21.99 -18.22 -8.29
CA THR A 68 22.25 -19.53 -7.71
C THR A 68 23.61 -19.53 -7.03
N PHE A 69 23.68 -20.04 -5.81
CA PHE A 69 24.89 -20.10 -4.99
C PHE A 69 24.96 -21.40 -4.19
N ALA A 70 26.10 -21.67 -3.55
CA ALA A 70 26.29 -22.87 -2.75
C ALA A 70 25.34 -22.89 -1.54
N ALA A 71 24.65 -24.02 -1.32
CA ALA A 71 23.67 -24.15 -0.25
C ALA A 71 24.29 -24.11 1.16
N ASP A 72 25.62 -24.26 1.27
CA ASP A 72 26.37 -24.18 2.52
C ASP A 72 26.28 -22.80 3.21
N ILE A 73 26.04 -21.73 2.43
CA ILE A 73 25.85 -20.33 2.90
C ILE A 73 24.53 -20.14 3.70
N VAL A 74 23.49 -20.93 3.38
CA VAL A 74 22.19 -20.86 4.08
C VAL A 74 22.35 -21.40 5.50
N ALA A 75 21.79 -20.77 6.53
CA ALA A 75 21.90 -21.25 7.91
C ALA A 75 20.79 -22.27 8.23
N PRO A 76 21.03 -23.26 9.11
CA PRO A 76 19.98 -24.19 9.52
C PRO A 76 18.94 -23.49 10.41
N GLY A 77 17.66 -23.73 10.14
CA GLY A 77 16.54 -23.18 10.90
C GLY A 77 16.14 -21.80 10.43
N ILE A 78 17.01 -20.79 10.59
CA ILE A 78 16.75 -19.41 10.20
C ILE A 78 17.96 -18.86 9.45
N SER A 79 17.71 -18.18 8.33
CA SER A 79 18.69 -17.38 7.60
C SER A 79 18.21 -15.93 7.48
N PHE A 80 19.14 -15.01 7.22
CA PHE A 80 18.83 -13.61 7.02
C PHE A 80 19.25 -13.16 5.62
N LEU A 81 18.34 -12.58 4.86
CA LEU A 81 18.63 -11.85 3.63
C LEU A 81 18.93 -10.39 3.97
N TYR A 82 20.10 -9.92 3.55
CA TYR A 82 20.47 -8.51 3.62
C TYR A 82 20.48 -7.93 2.22
N LEU A 83 19.78 -6.83 2.02
CA LEU A 83 19.84 -6.02 0.81
C LEU A 83 20.45 -4.68 1.17
N GLN A 84 21.62 -4.42 0.61
CA GLN A 84 22.33 -3.17 0.79
C GLN A 84 22.27 -2.37 -0.50
N GLN A 85 21.63 -1.20 -0.44
CA GLN A 85 21.62 -0.28 -1.56
C GLN A 85 22.90 0.55 -1.59
N MET A 86 23.62 0.52 -2.71
CA MET A 86 24.89 1.21 -2.90
C MET A 86 24.70 2.43 -3.81
N LEU A 87 25.24 3.56 -3.38
CA LEU A 87 25.36 4.73 -4.24
C LEU A 87 26.36 4.42 -5.37
N THR A 88 25.93 4.56 -6.62
CA THR A 88 26.83 4.37 -7.77
C THR A 88 27.73 5.59 -8.01
N ASN A 89 27.42 6.73 -7.38
CA ASN A 89 28.30 7.90 -7.29
C ASN A 89 28.07 8.71 -5.99
N ALA A 90 29.14 9.29 -5.44
CA ALA A 90 29.12 10.09 -4.21
C ALA A 90 28.27 11.37 -4.29
N THR A 91 27.93 11.84 -5.49
CA THR A 91 27.07 13.01 -5.72
C THR A 91 25.58 12.66 -5.86
N GLN A 92 25.21 11.38 -5.90
CA GLN A 92 23.79 10.98 -5.93
C GLN A 92 23.18 11.10 -4.54
N THR A 93 22.10 11.86 -4.43
CA THR A 93 21.38 12.09 -3.17
C THR A 93 20.02 11.38 -3.10
N ARG A 94 19.52 10.86 -4.23
CA ARG A 94 18.19 10.24 -4.36
C ARG A 94 18.24 8.95 -5.18
N GLU A 95 18.97 7.97 -4.66
CA GLU A 95 19.03 6.62 -5.22
C GLU A 95 18.40 5.66 -4.20
N ARG A 96 17.36 4.94 -4.62
CA ARG A 96 16.59 4.01 -3.78
C ARG A 96 16.23 2.75 -4.54
N SER A 97 16.15 1.64 -3.81
CA SER A 97 15.59 0.38 -4.28
C SER A 97 14.52 -0.10 -3.31
N TYR A 98 13.35 -0.43 -3.84
CA TYR A 98 12.25 -1.00 -3.07
C TYR A 98 12.16 -2.49 -3.36
N LEU A 99 12.13 -3.30 -2.32
CA LEU A 99 11.84 -4.73 -2.46
C LEU A 99 10.33 -4.93 -2.66
N ILE A 100 9.97 -5.58 -3.76
CA ILE A 100 8.60 -6.05 -4.03
C ILE A 100 8.46 -7.49 -3.51
N GLU A 101 9.36 -8.39 -3.91
CA GLU A 101 9.31 -9.81 -3.55
C GLU A 101 10.72 -10.40 -3.40
N ALA A 102 10.90 -11.30 -2.44
CA ALA A 102 12.08 -12.14 -2.31
C ALA A 102 11.67 -13.59 -2.08
N SER A 103 12.33 -14.54 -2.76
CA SER A 103 12.15 -15.97 -2.53
C SER A 103 13.48 -16.71 -2.50
N LEU A 104 13.62 -17.66 -1.58
CA LEU A 104 14.80 -18.52 -1.45
C LEU A 104 14.39 -19.98 -1.62
N CYS A 105 14.91 -20.62 -2.67
CA CYS A 105 14.79 -22.06 -2.90
C CYS A 105 16.09 -22.74 -2.49
N PHE A 106 16.04 -23.80 -1.68
CA PHE A 106 17.24 -24.49 -1.19
C PHE A 106 16.98 -25.99 -1.01
N PRO A 107 18.03 -26.83 -1.09
CA PRO A 107 17.92 -28.25 -0.82
C PRO A 107 17.70 -28.46 0.68
N ARG A 108 16.75 -29.32 1.03
CA ARG A 108 16.46 -29.69 2.42
C ARG A 108 16.27 -31.19 2.57
N GLU A 109 16.52 -31.69 3.78
CA GLU A 109 16.18 -33.05 4.13
C GLU A 109 14.64 -33.18 4.19
N LEU A 110 14.10 -34.16 3.47
CA LEU A 110 12.67 -34.44 3.48
C LEU A 110 12.36 -35.38 4.64
N LYS A 111 12.02 -34.80 5.80
CA LYS A 111 11.69 -35.54 7.02
C LYS A 111 10.33 -35.14 7.56
N VAL A 112 9.56 -36.14 7.97
CA VAL A 112 8.30 -35.93 8.69
C VAL A 112 8.60 -35.32 10.06
N ILE A 113 8.01 -34.15 10.34
CA ILE A 113 8.08 -33.47 11.63
C ILE A 113 6.65 -33.34 12.15
N GLN A 114 6.40 -33.83 13.36
CA GLN A 114 5.07 -33.77 13.99
C GLN A 114 3.92 -34.39 13.14
N ASN A 115 4.20 -35.42 12.34
CA ASN A 115 3.26 -36.00 11.34
C ASN A 115 2.91 -35.09 10.17
N GLU A 116 3.80 -34.17 9.83
CA GLU A 116 3.67 -33.29 8.67
C GLU A 116 4.92 -33.37 7.79
N LEU A 117 4.71 -33.34 6.47
CA LEU A 117 5.76 -33.13 5.48
C LEU A 117 5.18 -32.40 4.27
N ALA A 118 5.79 -31.28 3.91
CA ALA A 118 5.60 -30.66 2.60
C ALA A 118 6.79 -31.04 1.69
N PHE A 119 6.57 -31.26 0.40
CA PHE A 119 7.68 -31.49 -0.53
C PHE A 119 7.29 -31.20 -1.98
N CYS A 120 8.29 -30.90 -2.81
CA CYS A 120 8.11 -30.79 -4.26
C CYS A 120 8.29 -32.17 -4.92
N GLY A 121 7.30 -32.59 -5.68
CA GLY A 121 7.39 -33.76 -6.55
C GLY A 121 8.18 -33.49 -7.82
N THR A 122 8.78 -34.54 -8.36
CA THR A 122 9.42 -34.57 -9.67
C THR A 122 8.41 -34.77 -10.80
N THR A 123 8.78 -34.38 -12.03
CA THR A 123 8.01 -34.70 -13.24
C THR A 123 8.13 -36.19 -13.59
N GLY A 124 7.21 -36.69 -14.41
CA GLY A 124 7.16 -38.07 -14.88
C GLY A 124 6.20 -38.94 -14.07
N THR A 125 6.38 -40.26 -14.18
CA THR A 125 5.60 -41.26 -13.44
C THR A 125 6.34 -41.60 -12.15
N ASN A 126 5.85 -41.10 -11.02
CA ASN A 126 6.54 -41.20 -9.74
C ASN A 126 5.72 -42.01 -8.73
N LEU A 127 6.43 -42.77 -7.89
CA LEU A 127 5.87 -43.45 -6.74
C LEU A 127 6.51 -42.87 -5.48
N TYR A 128 5.74 -42.04 -4.76
CA TYR A 128 6.21 -41.39 -3.55
C TYR A 128 5.98 -42.28 -2.34
N ARG A 129 6.97 -42.34 -1.44
CA ARG A 129 6.91 -43.07 -0.17
C ARG A 129 7.26 -42.12 0.97
N VAL A 130 6.24 -41.65 1.68
CA VAL A 130 6.41 -40.83 2.88
C VAL A 130 6.53 -41.76 4.07
N THR A 131 7.72 -41.83 4.66
CA THR A 131 8.01 -42.67 5.84
C THR A 131 8.15 -41.82 7.10
N GLY A 132 8.04 -42.44 8.28
CA GLY A 132 8.33 -41.78 9.56
C GLY A 132 7.14 -41.07 10.21
N LEU A 133 5.93 -41.31 9.71
CA LEU A 133 4.69 -40.93 10.38
C LEU A 133 4.51 -41.78 11.64
N THR A 134 4.13 -41.17 12.76
CA THR A 134 3.82 -41.85 14.03
C THR A 134 2.31 -42.08 14.21
N SER A 135 1.47 -41.47 13.38
CA SER A 135 0.02 -41.66 13.35
C SER A 135 -0.54 -41.46 11.95
N THR A 136 -1.60 -42.21 11.62
CA THR A 136 -2.38 -42.07 10.38
C THR A 136 -3.82 -41.63 10.63
N ASN A 137 -4.17 -41.40 11.91
CA ASN A 137 -5.50 -40.96 12.26
C ASN A 137 -5.76 -39.57 11.67
N ALA A 138 -6.86 -39.40 10.94
CA ALA A 138 -7.24 -38.15 10.28
C ALA A 138 -6.13 -37.51 9.42
N LEU A 139 -5.40 -38.36 8.70
CA LEU A 139 -4.39 -37.95 7.73
C LEU A 139 -5.03 -37.29 6.50
N THR A 140 -4.39 -36.23 6.01
CA THR A 140 -4.77 -35.56 4.77
C THR A 140 -3.55 -35.47 3.86
N LEU A 141 -3.70 -35.90 2.61
CA LEU A 141 -2.74 -35.72 1.54
C LEU A 141 -3.32 -34.72 0.54
N LEU A 142 -2.60 -33.63 0.29
CA LEU A 142 -3.00 -32.53 -0.58
C LEU A 142 -1.96 -32.32 -1.68
N ASP A 143 -2.40 -32.08 -2.91
CA ASP A 143 -1.66 -31.31 -3.91
C ASP A 143 -1.98 -29.83 -3.68
N VAL A 144 -0.96 -29.07 -3.29
CA VAL A 144 -1.00 -27.62 -3.02
C VAL A 144 -0.20 -26.84 -4.06
N THR A 145 -0.03 -27.41 -5.26
CA THR A 145 0.64 -26.72 -6.39
C THR A 145 -0.04 -25.38 -6.64
N GLU A 146 -1.37 -25.37 -6.73
CA GLU A 146 -2.22 -24.18 -6.73
C GLU A 146 -2.71 -23.89 -5.31
N THR A 147 -2.09 -22.92 -4.62
CA THR A 147 -2.37 -22.61 -3.21
C THR A 147 -3.80 -22.14 -2.95
N GLY A 148 -4.43 -21.51 -3.95
CA GLY A 148 -5.83 -21.07 -3.88
C GLY A 148 -6.85 -22.19 -4.12
N ASN A 149 -6.41 -23.35 -4.60
CA ASN A 149 -7.29 -24.48 -4.93
C ASN A 149 -6.61 -25.82 -4.62
N PRO A 150 -6.36 -26.13 -3.33
CA PRO A 150 -5.70 -27.38 -2.95
C PRO A 150 -6.58 -28.59 -3.27
N ILE A 151 -6.00 -29.63 -3.87
CA ILE A 151 -6.70 -30.86 -4.24
C ILE A 151 -6.37 -31.95 -3.24
N ARG A 152 -7.39 -32.56 -2.63
CA ARG A 152 -7.21 -33.71 -1.73
C ARG A 152 -7.03 -35.00 -2.53
N LEU A 153 -5.89 -35.67 -2.33
CA LEU A 153 -5.61 -36.99 -2.90
C LEU A 153 -6.14 -38.08 -1.97
N THR A 154 -6.99 -38.97 -2.48
CA THR A 154 -7.61 -40.05 -1.71
C THR A 154 -7.09 -41.45 -2.07
N ASP A 155 -6.45 -41.60 -3.23
CA ASP A 155 -5.89 -42.88 -3.68
C ASP A 155 -4.44 -43.02 -3.21
N TYR A 156 -4.27 -43.41 -1.94
CA TYR A 156 -2.99 -43.71 -1.33
C TYR A 156 -3.07 -44.97 -0.48
N ALA A 157 -1.97 -45.71 -0.40
CA ALA A 157 -1.82 -46.88 0.45
C ALA A 157 -1.07 -46.51 1.74
N VAL A 158 -1.47 -47.14 2.85
CA VAL A 158 -0.81 -47.00 4.15
C VAL A 158 -0.27 -48.36 4.57
N SER A 159 0.99 -48.41 4.97
CA SER A 159 1.58 -49.57 5.63
C SER A 159 2.21 -49.19 6.97
N SER A 160 2.37 -50.16 7.87
CA SER A 160 3.00 -49.96 9.18
C SER A 160 4.17 -50.93 9.37
N ASN A 161 5.26 -50.44 9.95
CA ASN A 161 6.38 -51.26 10.38
C ASN A 161 6.94 -50.72 11.71
N ALA A 162 7.04 -51.58 12.73
CA ALA A 162 7.59 -51.25 14.05
C ALA A 162 7.02 -49.95 14.68
N GLY A 163 5.71 -49.71 14.51
CA GLY A 163 5.02 -48.52 15.05
C GLY A 163 5.16 -47.24 14.22
N ALA A 164 5.91 -47.26 13.13
CA ALA A 164 5.94 -46.18 12.14
C ALA A 164 5.05 -46.50 10.95
N PHE A 165 4.45 -45.47 10.36
CA PHE A 165 3.60 -45.58 9.19
C PHE A 165 4.30 -45.04 7.93
N THR A 166 3.98 -45.66 6.80
CA THR A 166 4.41 -45.22 5.47
C THR A 166 3.19 -44.97 4.60
N VAL A 167 3.09 -43.79 4.01
CA VAL A 167 2.10 -43.49 2.97
C VAL A 167 2.74 -43.58 1.60
N THR A 168 2.11 -44.33 0.72
CA THR A 168 2.55 -44.52 -0.67
C THR A 168 1.47 -44.05 -1.61
N PHE A 169 1.82 -43.18 -2.55
CA PHE A 169 0.92 -42.73 -3.61
C PHE A 169 1.67 -42.56 -4.92
N ARG A 170 0.95 -42.67 -6.03
CA ARG A 170 1.49 -42.48 -7.38
C ARG A 170 0.96 -41.17 -7.93
N ASP A 171 1.80 -40.46 -8.66
CA ASP A 171 1.35 -39.37 -9.52
C ASP A 171 2.09 -39.39 -10.87
N VAL A 172 1.41 -38.94 -11.92
CA VAL A 172 1.93 -38.82 -13.28
C VAL A 172 1.80 -37.37 -13.70
N THR A 173 2.92 -36.63 -13.68
CA THR A 173 2.89 -35.19 -13.83
C THR A 173 3.84 -34.73 -14.94
N SER A 174 3.43 -33.75 -15.74
CA SER A 174 4.30 -33.09 -16.72
C SER A 174 5.05 -31.89 -16.12
N THR A 175 4.59 -31.38 -14.99
CA THR A 175 5.19 -30.28 -14.23
C THR A 175 5.42 -30.69 -12.77
N PRO A 176 6.42 -30.10 -12.08
CA PRO A 176 6.60 -30.32 -10.65
C PRO A 176 5.33 -29.93 -9.89
N ARG A 177 4.92 -30.79 -8.95
CA ARG A 177 3.80 -30.56 -8.03
C ARG A 177 4.30 -30.30 -6.62
N ARG A 178 3.52 -29.66 -5.77
CA ARG A 178 3.80 -29.51 -4.34
C ARG A 178 2.79 -30.33 -3.55
N TYR A 179 3.28 -31.27 -2.75
CA TYR A 179 2.42 -32.09 -1.90
C TYR A 179 2.60 -31.71 -0.43
N VAL A 180 1.52 -31.82 0.32
CA VAL A 180 1.51 -31.75 1.77
C VAL A 180 0.81 -32.98 2.30
N ILE A 181 1.48 -33.69 3.18
CA ILE A 181 0.88 -34.72 4.02
C ILE A 181 0.88 -34.21 5.45
N ALA A 182 -0.28 -34.17 6.09
CA ALA A 182 -0.45 -33.62 7.41
C ALA A 182 -1.49 -34.41 8.19
N ASN A 183 -1.29 -34.52 9.51
CA ASN A 183 -2.38 -34.91 10.38
C ASN A 183 -3.33 -33.71 10.55
N SER A 184 -4.65 -33.94 10.56
CA SER A 184 -5.62 -32.87 10.84
C SER A 184 -5.32 -32.05 12.11
N SER A 185 -4.64 -32.63 13.11
CA SER A 185 -4.23 -31.91 14.33
C SER A 185 -3.08 -30.91 14.11
N THR A 186 -2.30 -31.01 13.03
CA THR A 186 -1.24 -30.05 12.68
C THR A 186 -1.74 -28.94 11.76
N ILE A 187 -2.89 -29.15 11.11
CA ILE A 187 -3.53 -28.12 10.30
C ILE A 187 -3.93 -26.97 11.22
N ARG A 188 -3.30 -25.81 11.00
CA ARG A 188 -3.61 -24.59 11.74
C ARG A 188 -5.08 -24.24 11.56
N THR A 189 -5.79 -24.07 12.66
CA THR A 189 -7.15 -23.53 12.64
C THR A 189 -7.09 -22.01 12.69
N PRO A 190 -8.03 -21.30 12.05
CA PRO A 190 -8.11 -19.86 12.20
C PRO A 190 -8.32 -19.55 13.69
N PRO A 191 -7.64 -18.53 14.24
CA PRO A 191 -7.73 -18.21 15.67
C PRO A 191 -9.15 -17.83 16.07
N ARG A 192 -9.97 -17.38 15.11
CA ARG A 192 -11.37 -17.03 15.31
C ARG A 192 -12.15 -17.23 14.02
N MET A 193 -13.32 -17.85 14.11
CA MET A 193 -14.33 -17.84 13.06
C MET A 193 -15.49 -16.95 13.51
N VAL A 194 -15.95 -16.07 12.63
CA VAL A 194 -17.11 -15.20 12.90
C VAL A 194 -18.13 -15.35 11.77
N PRO A 195 -19.43 -15.39 12.08
CA PRO A 195 -20.45 -15.31 11.05
C PRO A 195 -20.38 -13.94 10.38
N VAL A 196 -20.40 -13.95 9.05
CA VAL A 196 -20.44 -12.74 8.23
C VAL A 196 -21.84 -12.61 7.61
N LYS A 197 -22.40 -11.41 7.65
CA LYS A 197 -23.60 -11.06 6.90
C LYS A 197 -23.16 -10.25 5.69
N PHE A 198 -23.46 -10.78 4.50
CA PHE A 198 -23.22 -10.08 3.23
C PHE A 198 -24.38 -9.12 2.95
N PRO A 199 -24.16 -7.80 2.89
CA PRO A 199 -25.20 -6.84 2.55
C PRO A 199 -25.60 -6.83 1.06
N ASP A 200 -24.94 -7.61 0.20
CA ASP A 200 -25.18 -7.67 -1.25
C ASP A 200 -24.79 -6.34 -1.93
N LEU A 201 -23.54 -5.90 -1.73
CA LEU A 201 -22.97 -4.72 -2.39
C LEU A 201 -22.90 -4.92 -3.92
N GLY A 202 -22.91 -6.17 -4.37
CA GLY A 202 -23.05 -6.60 -5.75
C GLY A 202 -24.45 -6.38 -6.36
N ASN A 203 -25.40 -5.78 -5.65
CA ASN A 203 -26.74 -5.58 -6.21
C ASN A 203 -26.74 -4.53 -7.34
N MET A 204 -26.95 -5.00 -8.57
CA MET A 204 -27.00 -4.17 -9.78
C MET A 204 -28.14 -3.13 -9.79
N ARG A 205 -29.18 -3.29 -8.97
CA ARG A 205 -30.27 -2.31 -8.85
C ARG A 205 -29.93 -1.12 -7.95
N THR A 206 -28.73 -1.12 -7.35
CA THR A 206 -28.27 -0.02 -6.51
C THR A 206 -28.15 1.25 -7.34
N GLU A 207 -28.55 2.38 -6.76
CA GLU A 207 -28.42 3.69 -7.35
C GLU A 207 -27.60 4.59 -6.40
N GLY A 208 -26.35 4.87 -6.74
CA GLY A 208 -25.41 5.51 -5.82
C GLY A 208 -24.42 6.43 -6.52
N GLU A 209 -24.90 7.61 -6.95
CA GLU A 209 -24.08 8.68 -7.53
C GLU A 209 -22.94 9.14 -6.59
N TYR A 210 -23.19 9.12 -5.28
CA TYR A 210 -22.19 9.40 -4.25
C TYR A 210 -21.96 8.15 -3.39
N LEU A 211 -20.76 7.60 -3.45
CA LEU A 211 -20.35 6.43 -2.70
C LEU A 211 -19.41 6.84 -1.55
N PHE A 212 -19.84 6.61 -0.32
CA PHE A 212 -19.02 6.83 0.87
C PHE A 212 -18.54 5.47 1.40
N ILE A 213 -17.24 5.20 1.28
CA ILE A 213 -16.60 3.97 1.80
C ILE A 213 -15.90 4.30 3.11
N ALA A 214 -16.31 3.70 4.22
CA ALA A 214 -15.71 3.98 5.54
C ALA A 214 -15.69 2.73 6.42
N GLN A 215 -14.80 2.71 7.41
CA GLN A 215 -14.86 1.66 8.43
C GLN A 215 -16.16 1.71 9.23
N ARG A 216 -16.58 0.56 9.75
CA ARG A 216 -17.78 0.42 10.59
C ARG A 216 -17.74 1.35 11.81
N ALA A 217 -16.55 1.65 12.34
CA ALA A 217 -16.36 2.57 13.45
C ALA A 217 -16.85 4.00 13.15
N PHE A 218 -16.86 4.43 11.88
CA PHE A 218 -17.25 5.78 11.46
C PHE A 218 -18.63 5.84 10.80
N ARG A 219 -19.37 4.73 10.84
CA ARG A 219 -20.67 4.59 10.16
C ARG A 219 -21.67 5.66 10.60
N SER A 220 -21.63 6.08 11.87
CA SER A 220 -22.59 7.04 12.41
C SER A 220 -22.45 8.38 11.69
N ALA A 221 -21.24 8.92 11.64
CA ALA A 221 -20.94 10.15 10.92
C ALA A 221 -21.21 10.01 9.40
N SER A 222 -20.81 8.88 8.78
CA SER A 222 -21.03 8.63 7.35
C SER A 222 -22.52 8.59 6.99
N TYR A 223 -23.37 7.91 7.76
CA TYR A 223 -24.82 7.86 7.51
C TYR A 223 -25.50 9.23 7.72
N GLN A 224 -25.08 10.00 8.71
CA GLN A 224 -25.60 11.36 8.92
C GLN A 224 -25.27 12.27 7.74
N PHE A 225 -24.06 12.17 7.20
CA PHE A 225 -23.67 12.95 6.03
C PHE A 225 -24.32 12.46 4.73
N ALA A 226 -24.49 11.14 4.58
CA ALA A 226 -25.25 10.57 3.47
C ALA A 226 -26.68 11.10 3.43
N ARG A 227 -27.34 11.21 4.60
CA ARG A 227 -28.66 11.84 4.70
C ARG A 227 -28.63 13.29 4.23
N TYR A 228 -27.62 14.07 4.62
CA TYR A 228 -27.45 15.46 4.17
C TYR A 228 -27.30 15.55 2.63
N ARG A 229 -26.49 14.67 2.02
CA ARG A 229 -26.35 14.58 0.56
C ARG A 229 -27.67 14.23 -0.14
N MET A 230 -28.41 13.25 0.39
CA MET A 230 -29.73 12.87 -0.12
C MET A 230 -30.74 14.03 -0.04
N THR A 231 -30.73 14.80 1.05
CA THR A 231 -31.62 15.99 1.16
C THR A 231 -31.27 17.09 0.17
N ASN A 232 -30.03 17.10 -0.34
CA ASN A 232 -29.57 17.99 -1.41
C ASN A 232 -29.70 17.36 -2.81
N GLY A 233 -30.46 16.27 -2.95
CA GLY A 233 -30.84 15.69 -4.24
C GLY A 233 -29.89 14.62 -4.79
N MET A 234 -28.86 14.20 -4.06
CA MET A 234 -27.87 13.24 -4.56
C MET A 234 -28.13 11.82 -4.06
N LYS A 235 -28.19 10.84 -4.98
CA LYS A 235 -28.35 9.43 -4.62
C LYS A 235 -27.06 8.96 -3.94
N THR A 236 -27.16 8.55 -2.67
CA THR A 236 -25.97 8.29 -1.84
C THR A 236 -25.99 6.89 -1.26
N VAL A 237 -24.86 6.20 -1.31
CA VAL A 237 -24.65 4.89 -0.69
C VAL A 237 -23.50 4.98 0.30
N VAL A 238 -23.70 4.39 1.49
CA VAL A 238 -22.61 4.19 2.46
C VAL A 238 -22.22 2.71 2.42
N ALA A 239 -21.00 2.43 1.99
CA ALA A 239 -20.42 1.10 2.02
C ALA A 239 -19.48 0.99 3.23
N VAL A 240 -19.72 -0.01 4.07
CA VAL A 240 -18.84 -0.31 5.20
C VAL A 240 -17.65 -1.11 4.66
N ALA A 241 -16.43 -0.63 4.90
CA ALA A 241 -15.21 -1.19 4.34
C ALA A 241 -15.02 -2.68 4.69
N GLU A 242 -15.39 -3.09 5.90
CA GLU A 242 -15.34 -4.49 6.31
C GLU A 242 -16.29 -5.38 5.49
N ASP A 243 -17.45 -4.85 5.07
CA ASP A 243 -18.38 -5.58 4.20
C ASP A 243 -17.83 -5.64 2.76
N VAL A 244 -17.15 -4.59 2.29
CA VAL A 244 -16.41 -4.61 1.02
C VAL A 244 -15.34 -5.70 1.02
N TYR A 245 -14.52 -5.79 2.07
CA TYR A 245 -13.51 -6.85 2.17
C TYR A 245 -14.14 -8.24 2.18
N ASN A 246 -15.23 -8.42 2.92
CA ASN A 246 -15.93 -9.70 2.97
C ASN A 246 -16.40 -10.15 1.58
N GLU A 247 -16.97 -9.25 0.78
CA GLU A 247 -17.52 -9.58 -0.55
C GLU A 247 -16.47 -9.63 -1.67
N PHE A 248 -15.43 -8.79 -1.62
CA PHE A 248 -14.48 -8.61 -2.73
C PHE A 248 -13.07 -9.16 -2.46
N SER A 249 -12.74 -9.58 -1.24
CA SER A 249 -11.44 -10.17 -0.89
C SER A 249 -11.51 -11.27 0.16
N TYR A 250 -12.69 -11.86 0.37
CA TYR A 250 -12.91 -12.94 1.35
C TYR A 250 -12.49 -12.55 2.78
N GLY A 251 -12.67 -11.28 3.14
CA GLY A 251 -12.38 -10.72 4.46
C GLY A 251 -10.96 -10.17 4.63
N VAL A 252 -10.11 -10.20 3.59
CA VAL A 252 -8.75 -9.64 3.65
C VAL A 252 -8.82 -8.12 3.47
N GLN A 253 -8.25 -7.36 4.42
CA GLN A 253 -8.11 -5.91 4.27
C GLN A 253 -7.08 -5.59 3.17
N ASP A 254 -7.58 -5.40 1.95
CA ASP A 254 -6.78 -5.22 0.74
C ASP A 254 -7.29 -4.01 -0.05
N PRO A 255 -6.42 -3.07 -0.48
CA PRO A 255 -6.83 -1.99 -1.37
C PRO A 255 -7.45 -2.50 -2.69
N GLU A 256 -7.04 -3.66 -3.20
CA GLU A 256 -7.64 -4.24 -4.41
C GLU A 256 -9.14 -4.51 -4.24
N ALA A 257 -9.59 -4.91 -3.05
CA ALA A 257 -11.00 -5.12 -2.75
C ALA A 257 -11.83 -3.83 -2.92
N ILE A 258 -11.28 -2.70 -2.46
CA ILE A 258 -11.91 -1.38 -2.57
C ILE A 258 -11.99 -0.98 -4.05
N LYS A 259 -10.89 -1.15 -4.80
CA LYS A 259 -10.85 -0.86 -6.24
C LYS A 259 -11.84 -1.73 -7.02
N GLN A 260 -11.86 -3.04 -6.77
CA GLN A 260 -12.79 -3.96 -7.41
C GLN A 260 -14.24 -3.60 -7.11
N PHE A 261 -14.55 -3.20 -5.88
CA PHE A 261 -15.89 -2.75 -5.53
C PHE A 261 -16.28 -1.45 -6.24
N ILE A 262 -15.39 -0.45 -6.28
CA ILE A 262 -15.64 0.80 -7.03
C ILE A 262 -15.87 0.49 -8.51
N GLY A 263 -15.03 -0.36 -9.12
CA GLY A 263 -15.19 -0.78 -10.50
C GLY A 263 -16.49 -1.54 -10.75
N TYR A 264 -16.85 -2.46 -9.85
CA TYR A 264 -18.13 -3.16 -9.94
C TYR A 264 -19.31 -2.18 -9.90
N ALA A 265 -19.31 -1.24 -8.95
CA ALA A 265 -20.33 -0.21 -8.83
C ALA A 265 -20.40 0.67 -10.09
N TYR A 266 -19.26 1.08 -10.63
CA TYR A 266 -19.16 1.88 -11.85
C TYR A 266 -19.75 1.15 -13.07
N HIS A 267 -19.46 -0.13 -13.25
CA HIS A 267 -19.88 -0.89 -14.44
C HIS A 267 -21.28 -1.50 -14.35
N HIS A 268 -21.82 -1.69 -13.13
CA HIS A 268 -23.01 -2.54 -12.95
C HIS A 268 -24.16 -1.94 -12.15
N TRP A 269 -23.96 -0.85 -11.40
CA TRP A 269 -25.07 -0.23 -10.69
C TRP A 269 -26.01 0.51 -11.67
N ALA A 270 -27.29 0.56 -11.32
CA ALA A 270 -28.31 1.27 -12.09
C ALA A 270 -28.04 2.78 -12.17
N VAL A 271 -27.46 3.36 -11.11
CA VAL A 271 -26.79 4.67 -11.15
C VAL A 271 -25.38 4.49 -10.60
N PRO A 272 -24.34 4.56 -11.44
CA PRO A 272 -22.96 4.39 -11.01
C PRO A 272 -22.48 5.58 -10.18
N PRO A 273 -21.43 5.40 -9.35
CA PRO A 273 -20.82 6.49 -8.62
C PRO A 273 -20.12 7.48 -9.55
N THR A 274 -20.43 8.76 -9.38
CA THR A 274 -19.66 9.89 -9.94
C THR A 274 -18.64 10.38 -8.91
N TYR A 275 -18.98 10.28 -7.62
CA TYR A 275 -18.15 10.70 -6.50
C TYR A 275 -17.90 9.54 -5.54
N VAL A 276 -16.64 9.31 -5.18
CA VAL A 276 -16.23 8.34 -4.16
C VAL A 276 -15.50 9.07 -3.04
N VAL A 277 -15.93 8.86 -1.80
CA VAL A 277 -15.23 9.35 -0.61
C VAL A 277 -14.77 8.20 0.26
N LEU A 278 -13.47 8.18 0.53
CA LEU A 278 -12.79 7.25 1.41
C LEU A 278 -12.71 7.86 2.82
N GLY A 279 -13.44 7.31 3.77
CA GLY A 279 -13.52 7.82 5.14
C GLY A 279 -12.73 7.01 6.12
N ALA A 280 -11.43 7.29 6.22
CA ALA A 280 -10.51 6.77 7.22
C ALA A 280 -9.07 7.14 6.83
N ASP A 281 -8.20 7.18 7.83
CA ASP A 281 -6.76 7.24 7.62
C ASP A 281 -6.20 5.91 7.08
N GLY A 282 -5.05 5.99 6.42
CA GLY A 282 -4.33 4.84 5.88
C GLY A 282 -2.83 4.96 6.13
N SER A 283 -2.11 3.83 6.07
CA SER A 283 -0.67 3.80 6.37
C SER A 283 0.14 3.25 5.20
N ASN A 284 1.28 3.87 4.92
CA ASN A 284 2.34 3.31 4.07
C ASN A 284 3.10 2.15 4.77
N ASP A 285 2.91 1.97 6.08
CA ASP A 285 3.42 0.87 6.88
C ASP A 285 2.27 0.10 7.57
N PRO A 286 1.49 -0.69 6.80
CA PRO A 286 0.31 -1.37 7.32
C PRO A 286 0.63 -2.50 8.30
N ARG A 287 1.89 -2.98 8.33
CA ARG A 287 2.38 -4.03 9.23
C ARG A 287 3.14 -3.48 10.43
N ASN A 288 3.28 -2.15 10.53
CA ASN A 288 4.01 -1.49 11.59
C ASN A 288 5.48 -1.94 11.70
N ASN A 289 6.11 -2.24 10.56
CA ASN A 289 7.51 -2.65 10.50
C ASN A 289 8.46 -1.53 10.95
N LEU A 290 8.05 -0.27 10.82
CA LEU A 290 8.80 0.92 11.26
C LEU A 290 8.51 1.29 12.72
N GLY A 291 7.59 0.61 13.40
CA GLY A 291 7.24 0.86 14.80
C GLY A 291 6.54 2.19 15.07
N GLN A 292 6.05 2.89 14.03
CA GLN A 292 5.42 4.20 14.16
C GLN A 292 3.97 4.13 14.67
N ASN A 293 3.36 2.94 14.68
CA ASN A 293 1.99 2.68 15.11
C ASN A 293 0.95 3.59 14.43
N ARG A 294 1.19 3.98 13.17
CA ARG A 294 0.21 4.74 12.38
C ARG A 294 -1.03 3.89 12.13
N ALA A 295 -2.20 4.51 12.24
CA ALA A 295 -3.46 3.82 12.00
C ALA A 295 -3.56 3.43 10.52
N ASN A 296 -3.97 2.19 10.25
CA ASN A 296 -4.24 1.71 8.91
C ASN A 296 -5.72 1.30 8.81
N ASN A 297 -6.61 2.27 8.97
CA ASN A 297 -8.04 2.01 9.04
C ASN A 297 -8.63 1.71 7.65
N LEU A 298 -8.11 2.35 6.61
CA LEU A 298 -8.49 2.06 5.24
C LEU A 298 -7.22 2.09 4.38
N PRO A 299 -6.80 0.93 3.85
CA PRO A 299 -5.49 0.79 3.25
C PRO A 299 -5.34 1.72 2.04
N VAL A 300 -4.11 2.11 1.78
CA VAL A 300 -3.72 2.91 0.62
C VAL A 300 -3.02 2.03 -0.40
N LYS A 301 -3.07 2.42 -1.68
CA LYS A 301 -2.20 1.84 -2.69
C LYS A 301 -0.92 2.66 -2.80
N MET A 302 0.21 2.04 -2.54
CA MET A 302 1.51 2.63 -2.87
C MET A 302 1.76 2.46 -4.37
N VAL A 303 2.09 3.55 -5.05
CA VAL A 303 2.44 3.56 -6.48
C VAL A 303 3.80 4.23 -6.68
N PRO A 304 4.60 3.76 -7.63
CA PRO A 304 5.77 4.51 -8.08
C PRO A 304 5.37 5.85 -8.69
N THR A 305 6.14 6.89 -8.37
CA THR A 305 6.08 8.22 -9.00
C THR A 305 7.49 8.62 -9.45
N PRO A 306 7.64 9.67 -10.27
CA PRO A 306 8.97 10.17 -10.65
C PRO A 306 9.85 10.60 -9.46
N PHE A 307 9.27 10.86 -8.28
CA PHE A 307 9.99 11.39 -7.12
C PHE A 307 10.11 10.41 -5.95
N SER A 308 9.11 9.52 -5.77
CA SER A 308 9.04 8.58 -4.64
C SER A 308 8.05 7.43 -4.91
N VAL A 309 8.01 6.43 -4.02
CA VAL A 309 6.84 5.54 -3.91
C VAL A 309 5.88 6.19 -2.92
N ALA A 310 4.70 6.59 -3.40
CA ALA A 310 3.73 7.36 -2.63
C ALA A 310 2.35 6.70 -2.61
N ALA A 311 1.56 7.01 -1.59
CA ALA A 311 0.15 6.61 -1.55
C ALA A 311 -0.63 7.34 -2.65
N SER A 312 -1.47 6.63 -3.40
CA SER A 312 -2.31 7.22 -4.45
C SER A 312 -3.73 6.70 -4.36
N ASP A 313 -4.66 7.59 -3.98
CA ASP A 313 -6.09 7.28 -4.04
C ASP A 313 -6.61 7.33 -5.48
N ALA A 314 -5.97 8.07 -6.39
CA ALA A 314 -6.35 8.10 -7.81
C ALA A 314 -6.37 6.70 -8.44
N TRP A 315 -5.51 5.78 -7.95
CA TRP A 315 -5.50 4.39 -8.40
C TRP A 315 -6.82 3.64 -8.12
N PHE A 316 -7.56 3.98 -7.05
CA PHE A 316 -8.88 3.38 -6.80
C PHE A 316 -9.93 3.84 -7.81
N ALA A 317 -9.70 4.97 -8.46
CA ALA A 317 -10.62 5.58 -9.41
C ALA A 317 -10.34 5.22 -10.87
N THR A 318 -9.22 4.55 -11.18
CA THR A 318 -8.92 4.03 -12.53
C THR A 318 -9.52 2.65 -12.71
N VAL A 319 -10.81 2.60 -13.05
CA VAL A 319 -11.63 1.39 -13.06
C VAL A 319 -12.17 1.03 -14.45
N ASP A 320 -11.91 1.85 -15.46
CA ASP A 320 -12.17 1.58 -16.86
C ASP A 320 -10.93 1.85 -17.73
N GLY A 321 -10.78 1.08 -18.81
CA GLY A 321 -9.62 1.20 -19.70
C GLY A 321 -8.27 0.76 -19.07
N SER A 322 -7.18 1.16 -19.73
CA SER A 322 -5.80 0.80 -19.36
C SER A 322 -4.91 2.00 -19.06
N ASP A 323 -5.49 3.19 -18.94
CA ASP A 323 -4.77 4.42 -18.65
C ASP A 323 -4.80 4.77 -17.14
N LEU A 324 -4.28 5.94 -16.80
CA LEU A 324 -4.16 6.41 -15.42
C LEU A 324 -5.14 7.54 -15.09
N LEU A 325 -6.13 7.78 -15.95
CA LEU A 325 -7.14 8.83 -15.75
C LEU A 325 -8.24 8.30 -14.83
N PRO A 326 -8.58 9.01 -13.73
CA PRO A 326 -9.69 8.63 -12.87
C PRO A 326 -11.04 8.66 -13.61
N ASP A 327 -11.83 7.59 -13.52
CA ASP A 327 -13.19 7.46 -14.06
C ASP A 327 -14.26 8.01 -13.11
N VAL A 328 -13.89 8.19 -11.83
CA VAL A 328 -14.73 8.77 -10.78
C VAL A 328 -13.96 9.86 -10.02
N TYR A 329 -14.66 10.88 -9.52
CA TYR A 329 -14.06 11.86 -8.63
C TYR A 329 -13.82 11.24 -7.27
N ILE A 330 -12.56 11.19 -6.82
CA ILE A 330 -12.20 10.57 -5.55
C ILE A 330 -11.61 11.57 -4.56
N GLY A 331 -11.96 11.41 -3.28
CA GLY A 331 -11.35 12.13 -2.18
C GLY A 331 -11.29 11.29 -0.91
N ARG A 332 -10.41 11.64 0.02
CA ARG A 332 -10.27 10.97 1.31
C ARG A 332 -10.48 11.95 2.47
N ILE A 333 -11.13 11.47 3.51
CA ILE A 333 -11.20 12.10 4.83
C ILE A 333 -10.30 11.27 5.77
N PRO A 334 -9.02 11.64 5.93
CA PRO A 334 -8.04 10.85 6.67
C PRO A 334 -8.20 11.11 8.17
N VAL A 335 -9.09 10.34 8.82
CA VAL A 335 -9.40 10.48 10.24
C VAL A 335 -9.35 9.13 10.96
N ASN A 336 -9.10 9.21 12.27
CA ASN A 336 -8.93 8.05 13.14
C ASN A 336 -10.05 7.87 14.18
N SER A 337 -11.10 8.71 14.15
CA SER A 337 -12.28 8.55 15.01
C SER A 337 -13.56 9.12 14.37
N ASP A 338 -14.71 8.64 14.83
CA ASP A 338 -16.03 9.15 14.40
C ASP A 338 -16.22 10.63 14.77
N ALA A 339 -15.59 11.10 15.85
CA ALA A 339 -15.61 12.51 16.26
C ALA A 339 -14.81 13.41 15.30
N TRP A 340 -13.63 12.96 14.85
CA TRP A 340 -12.85 13.66 13.83
C TRP A 340 -13.57 13.65 12.48
N MET A 341 -14.17 12.51 12.10
CA MET A 341 -15.02 12.39 10.91
C MET A 341 -16.16 13.41 10.95
N THR A 342 -16.92 13.44 12.04
CA THR A 342 -18.01 14.40 12.26
C THR A 342 -17.53 15.84 12.10
N SER A 343 -16.37 16.18 12.70
CA SER A 343 -15.80 17.52 12.61
C SER A 343 -15.49 17.95 11.17
N VAL A 344 -14.91 17.07 10.35
CA VAL A 344 -14.61 17.38 8.94
C VAL A 344 -15.90 17.50 8.11
N LEU A 345 -16.86 16.60 8.34
CA LEU A 345 -18.14 16.61 7.63
C LEU A 345 -18.99 17.84 7.98
N ASP A 346 -18.95 18.31 9.23
CA ASP A 346 -19.64 19.52 9.65
C ASP A 346 -19.00 20.79 9.06
N LYS A 347 -17.66 20.84 8.96
CA LYS A 347 -16.96 21.89 8.20
C LYS A 347 -17.37 21.89 6.72
N THR A 348 -17.53 20.71 6.14
CA THR A 348 -17.99 20.55 4.74
C THR A 348 -19.40 21.10 4.55
N LYS A 349 -20.35 20.74 5.43
CA LYS A 349 -21.72 21.30 5.40
C LYS A 349 -21.72 22.81 5.58
N ALA A 350 -20.91 23.32 6.50
CA ALA A 350 -20.80 24.76 6.76
C ALA A 350 -20.24 25.52 5.55
N PHE A 351 -19.22 24.97 4.87
CA PHE A 351 -18.69 25.53 3.64
C PHE A 351 -19.76 25.61 2.54
N GLU A 352 -20.50 24.52 2.31
CA GLU A 352 -21.55 24.46 1.28
C GLU A 352 -22.74 25.38 1.57
N ALA A 353 -23.05 25.62 2.84
CA ALA A 353 -24.11 26.53 3.25
C ALA A 353 -23.70 28.01 3.19
N THR A 354 -22.40 28.31 3.11
CA THR A 354 -21.90 29.68 3.16
C THR A 354 -21.72 30.25 1.75
N PRO A 355 -22.21 31.48 1.46
CA PRO A 355 -21.97 32.12 0.18
C PRO A 355 -20.48 32.24 -0.16
N ARG A 356 -20.12 31.89 -1.39
CA ARG A 356 -18.75 31.97 -1.90
C ARG A 356 -18.21 33.40 -1.81
N LEU A 357 -17.09 33.58 -1.12
CA LEU A 357 -16.33 34.84 -1.12
C LEU A 357 -15.58 35.04 -2.44
N ASN A 358 -15.43 36.31 -2.83
CA ASN A 358 -14.70 36.72 -4.04
C ASN A 358 -13.25 37.12 -3.71
N ASN A 359 -12.51 36.23 -3.05
CA ASN A 359 -11.16 36.51 -2.54
C ASN A 359 -10.25 35.26 -2.60
N ALA A 360 -8.95 35.49 -2.71
CA ALA A 360 -7.93 34.44 -2.70
C ALA A 360 -6.63 34.92 -2.04
N THR A 361 -5.82 33.99 -1.54
CA THR A 361 -4.46 34.27 -1.06
C THR A 361 -3.50 33.38 -1.84
N LEU A 362 -2.54 33.98 -2.53
CA LEU A 362 -1.48 33.26 -3.23
C LEU A 362 -0.23 33.29 -2.34
N VAL A 363 0.28 32.13 -1.99
CA VAL A 363 1.49 31.94 -1.21
C VAL A 363 2.52 31.27 -2.12
N ALA A 364 3.76 31.75 -2.09
CA ALA A 364 4.82 31.17 -2.89
C ALA A 364 6.13 31.19 -2.12
N ASP A 365 6.90 30.12 -2.31
CA ASP A 365 8.25 29.98 -1.81
C ASP A 365 9.24 30.86 -2.61
N ASN A 366 10.48 30.95 -2.17
CA ASN A 366 11.53 31.75 -2.81
C ASN A 366 12.14 31.07 -4.03
N TYR A 367 12.89 31.82 -4.84
CA TYR A 367 13.63 31.24 -5.96
C TYR A 367 14.61 30.14 -5.50
N ASP A 368 14.51 28.97 -6.14
CA ASP A 368 15.44 27.85 -5.96
C ASP A 368 16.08 27.50 -7.31
N ALA A 369 17.41 27.47 -7.38
CA ALA A 369 18.11 27.20 -8.65
C ALA A 369 17.90 25.78 -9.20
N SER A 370 17.53 24.82 -8.35
CA SER A 370 17.28 23.41 -8.68
C SER A 370 15.80 23.09 -8.93
N ALA A 371 14.87 23.82 -8.30
CA ALA A 371 13.43 23.58 -8.41
C ALA A 371 12.68 24.66 -9.24
N GLY A 372 13.26 25.85 -9.40
CA GLY A 372 12.75 26.94 -10.22
C GLY A 372 12.27 28.16 -9.40
N ASP A 373 11.60 29.08 -10.10
CA ASP A 373 11.03 30.30 -9.52
C ASP A 373 9.54 30.05 -9.16
N PHE A 374 9.27 29.82 -7.88
CA PHE A 374 7.91 29.54 -7.40
C PHE A 374 7.01 30.78 -7.43
N GLN A 375 7.56 31.97 -7.15
CA GLN A 375 6.81 33.22 -7.27
C GLN A 375 6.36 33.44 -8.71
N GLN A 376 7.28 33.33 -9.68
CA GLN A 376 6.98 33.46 -11.09
C GLN A 376 5.94 32.41 -11.52
N SER A 377 6.06 31.17 -11.05
CA SER A 377 5.10 30.11 -11.35
C SER A 377 3.69 30.47 -10.86
N SER A 378 3.55 31.01 -9.64
CA SER A 378 2.29 31.53 -9.12
C SER A 378 1.75 32.69 -9.97
N GLU A 379 2.59 33.64 -10.34
CA GLU A 379 2.21 34.82 -11.14
C GLU A 379 1.80 34.49 -12.58
N VAL A 380 2.40 33.47 -13.18
CA VAL A 380 2.17 33.09 -14.59
C VAL A 380 1.04 32.10 -14.72
N TYR A 381 0.95 31.10 -13.85
CA TYR A 381 0.02 29.98 -14.03
C TYR A 381 -1.24 30.05 -13.15
N ILE A 382 -1.24 30.84 -12.08
CA ILE A 382 -2.36 30.90 -11.12
C ILE A 382 -3.02 32.29 -11.13
N PHE A 383 -2.23 33.35 -10.89
CA PHE A 383 -2.75 34.71 -10.76
C PHE A 383 -3.63 35.19 -11.95
N PRO A 384 -3.35 34.86 -13.23
CA PRO A 384 -4.19 35.30 -14.35
C PRO A 384 -5.62 34.73 -14.34
N TYR A 385 -5.88 33.68 -13.56
CA TYR A 385 -7.24 33.16 -13.37
C TYR A 385 -7.95 33.77 -12.15
N LEU A 386 -7.20 34.46 -11.28
CA LEU A 386 -7.68 34.97 -10.00
C LEU A 386 -7.65 36.51 -9.91
N TYR A 387 -6.97 37.21 -10.82
CA TYR A 387 -6.80 38.68 -10.75
C TYR A 387 -8.13 39.47 -10.75
N ALA A 388 -9.18 38.87 -11.31
CA ALA A 388 -10.52 39.48 -11.32
C ALA A 388 -11.27 39.34 -9.98
N LEU A 389 -10.77 38.54 -9.04
CA LEU A 389 -11.32 38.48 -7.69
C LEU A 389 -11.02 39.80 -6.96
N SER A 390 -12.02 40.31 -6.22
CA SER A 390 -11.90 41.60 -5.53
C SER A 390 -10.90 41.59 -4.37
N GLY A 391 -10.59 40.43 -3.81
CA GLY A 391 -9.76 40.29 -2.61
C GLY A 391 -8.57 39.35 -2.80
N VAL A 392 -7.72 39.59 -3.81
CA VAL A 392 -6.48 38.83 -3.97
C VAL A 392 -5.39 39.40 -3.04
N SER A 393 -4.78 38.52 -2.24
CA SER A 393 -3.62 38.83 -1.41
C SER A 393 -2.45 37.94 -1.82
N LYS A 394 -1.21 38.42 -1.69
CA LYS A 394 0.02 37.69 -2.05
C LYS A 394 0.95 37.64 -0.85
N ALA A 395 1.54 36.48 -0.59
CA ALA A 395 2.51 36.25 0.48
C ALA A 395 3.67 35.42 -0.07
N TYR A 396 4.66 36.10 -0.64
CA TYR A 396 5.79 35.47 -1.33
C TYR A 396 7.08 35.66 -0.55
N LEU A 397 7.85 34.59 -0.41
CA LEU A 397 9.13 34.63 0.31
C LEU A 397 10.20 35.50 -0.38
N ASP A 398 10.14 35.65 -1.71
CA ASP A 398 11.00 36.59 -2.44
C ASP A 398 10.76 38.06 -2.07
N GLN A 399 9.59 38.40 -1.50
CA GLN A 399 9.20 39.77 -1.17
C GLN A 399 9.20 40.04 0.34
N TYR A 400 8.94 39.00 1.15
CA TYR A 400 8.68 39.15 2.57
C TYR A 400 9.45 38.11 3.39
N GLN A 401 9.91 38.53 4.56
CA GLN A 401 10.58 37.63 5.51
C GLN A 401 9.60 36.56 6.05
N PRO A 402 10.06 35.35 6.40
CA PRO A 402 9.20 34.24 6.84
C PRO A 402 8.14 34.59 7.90
N PRO A 403 8.42 35.39 8.96
CA PRO A 403 7.39 35.76 9.93
C PRO A 403 6.24 36.61 9.35
N ILE A 404 6.52 37.42 8.33
CA ILE A 404 5.50 38.24 7.64
C ILE A 404 4.64 37.35 6.76
N VAL A 405 5.24 36.39 6.05
CA VAL A 405 4.51 35.38 5.25
C VAL A 405 3.59 34.56 6.16
N ARG A 406 4.13 33.98 7.25
CA ARG A 406 3.36 33.21 8.24
C ARG A 406 2.18 33.98 8.81
N SER A 407 2.40 35.21 9.27
CA SER A 407 1.34 36.05 9.84
C SER A 407 0.28 36.42 8.80
N THR A 408 0.66 36.61 7.53
CA THR A 408 -0.28 36.85 6.43
C THR A 408 -1.13 35.61 6.15
N ILE A 409 -0.55 34.41 6.14
CA ILE A 409 -1.30 33.16 5.97
C ILE A 409 -2.37 33.04 7.06
N ASN A 410 -1.96 33.14 8.33
CA ASN A 410 -2.87 33.01 9.47
C ASN A 410 -3.96 34.10 9.46
N ALA A 411 -3.59 35.36 9.21
CA ALA A 411 -4.55 36.46 9.17
C ALA A 411 -5.58 36.30 8.04
N THR A 412 -5.16 35.84 6.85
CA THR A 412 -6.06 35.68 5.71
C THR A 412 -7.01 34.49 5.88
N ILE A 413 -6.58 33.40 6.52
CA ILE A 413 -7.46 32.28 6.90
C ILE A 413 -8.49 32.74 7.94
N ASN A 414 -8.02 33.37 9.03
CA ASN A 414 -8.89 33.81 10.13
C ASN A 414 -9.91 34.89 9.72
N SER A 415 -9.56 35.76 8.77
CA SER A 415 -10.48 36.76 8.20
C SER A 415 -11.43 36.22 7.13
N GLY A 416 -11.31 34.94 6.76
CA GLY A 416 -12.14 34.28 5.77
C GLY A 416 -11.58 34.40 4.35
N ARG A 417 -11.30 33.24 3.74
CA ARG A 417 -10.78 33.14 2.39
C ARG A 417 -11.50 32.04 1.64
N PHE A 418 -11.84 32.26 0.37
CA PHE A 418 -12.39 31.21 -0.48
C PHE A 418 -11.31 30.23 -0.95
N LEU A 419 -10.21 30.76 -1.49
CA LEU A 419 -9.12 29.96 -2.05
C LEU A 419 -7.76 30.39 -1.48
N ILE A 420 -6.95 29.43 -1.09
CA ILE A 420 -5.54 29.64 -0.78
C ILE A 420 -4.73 28.73 -1.70
N THR A 421 -3.73 29.29 -2.37
CA THR A 421 -2.79 28.51 -3.18
C THR A 421 -1.40 28.58 -2.56
N TYR A 422 -0.68 27.48 -2.57
CA TYR A 422 0.74 27.43 -2.22
C TYR A 422 1.54 26.80 -3.34
N VAL A 423 2.64 27.43 -3.76
CA VAL A 423 3.59 26.90 -4.74
C VAL A 423 4.98 26.95 -4.11
N GLY A 424 5.63 25.80 -3.91
CA GLY A 424 6.92 25.77 -3.24
C GLY A 424 7.34 24.42 -2.69
N HIS A 425 8.44 24.41 -1.94
CA HIS A 425 8.91 23.22 -1.23
C HIS A 425 8.00 22.85 -0.06
N GLY A 426 7.98 21.59 0.32
CA GLY A 426 7.12 21.10 1.39
C GLY A 426 7.68 19.84 2.04
N GLY A 427 7.37 19.70 3.32
CA GLY A 427 7.55 18.48 4.09
C GLY A 427 6.20 17.89 4.48
N GLU A 428 6.22 16.75 5.19
CA GLU A 428 4.99 16.09 5.67
C GLU A 428 4.13 17.03 6.56
N ASP A 429 4.74 18.00 7.25
CA ASP A 429 4.12 18.83 8.27
C ASP A 429 4.34 20.35 8.15
N LEU A 430 5.00 20.81 7.08
CA LEU A 430 5.37 22.22 6.90
C LEU A 430 5.47 22.67 5.42
N TRP A 431 5.35 23.98 5.21
CA TRP A 431 5.62 24.67 3.95
C TRP A 431 6.95 25.42 3.99
N ALA A 432 7.74 25.32 2.89
CA ALA A 432 9.07 25.90 2.68
C ALA A 432 10.16 25.44 3.66
N GLU A 433 11.43 25.49 3.26
CA GLU A 433 12.56 25.17 4.15
C GLU A 433 12.63 26.15 5.35
N GLU A 434 12.16 27.38 5.15
CA GLU A 434 12.05 28.43 6.15
C GLU A 434 10.88 28.25 7.14
N ASP A 435 10.13 27.14 7.02
CA ASP A 435 9.04 26.74 7.91
C ASP A 435 7.95 27.83 8.01
N ILE A 436 7.50 28.37 6.87
CA ILE A 436 6.56 29.52 6.86
C ILE A 436 5.16 29.18 7.39
N TRP A 437 4.80 27.90 7.45
CA TRP A 437 3.54 27.45 8.01
C TRP A 437 3.58 25.95 8.30
N ASN A 438 3.23 25.56 9.54
CA ASN A 438 3.28 24.15 9.97
C ASN A 438 2.10 23.75 10.87
N ILE A 439 2.06 22.47 11.28
CA ILE A 439 1.01 21.93 12.16
C ILE A 439 0.89 22.72 13.48
N SER A 440 2.00 23.17 14.07
CA SER A 440 1.97 23.93 15.32
C SER A 440 1.30 25.31 15.14
N ASP A 441 1.57 26.00 14.03
CA ASP A 441 0.92 27.25 13.68
C ASP A 441 -0.60 27.07 13.52
N ILE A 442 -1.01 25.98 12.85
CA ILE A 442 -2.42 25.64 12.63
C ILE A 442 -3.16 25.50 13.97
N LEU A 443 -2.59 24.71 14.89
CA LEU A 443 -3.19 24.43 16.19
C LEU A 443 -3.20 25.65 17.11
N ALA A 444 -2.19 26.51 17.03
CA ALA A 444 -2.04 27.65 17.92
C ALA A 444 -2.84 28.89 17.48
N THR A 445 -3.05 29.09 16.17
CA THR A 445 -3.47 30.41 15.64
C THR A 445 -4.78 30.42 14.86
N LEU A 446 -5.25 29.29 14.32
CA LEU A 446 -6.46 29.30 13.51
C LEU A 446 -7.73 29.29 14.36
N ASN A 447 -8.64 30.21 14.06
CA ASN A 447 -9.95 30.34 14.69
C ASN A 447 -11.05 30.71 13.68
N ASN A 448 -10.80 30.46 12.40
CA ASN A 448 -11.70 30.78 11.30
C ASN A 448 -13.03 30.02 11.38
N SER A 449 -14.11 30.70 10.99
CA SER A 449 -15.45 30.13 10.80
C SER A 449 -15.83 29.95 9.33
N TYR A 450 -15.03 30.51 8.41
CA TYR A 450 -15.10 30.26 6.97
C TYR A 450 -13.95 29.32 6.57
N TYR A 451 -14.25 28.19 5.94
CA TYR A 451 -13.26 27.16 5.60
C TYR A 451 -12.77 27.35 4.15
N PRO A 452 -11.50 27.69 3.91
CA PRO A 452 -10.98 27.84 2.55
C PRO A 452 -10.80 26.50 1.84
N ILE A 453 -10.86 26.52 0.52
CA ILE A 453 -10.22 25.49 -0.31
C ILE A 453 -8.72 25.82 -0.37
N MET A 454 -7.87 24.82 -0.14
CA MET A 454 -6.43 24.94 -0.30
C MET A 454 -5.97 24.13 -1.51
N ALA A 455 -5.21 24.76 -2.40
CA ALA A 455 -4.53 24.10 -3.52
C ALA A 455 -3.01 24.20 -3.29
N VAL A 456 -2.39 23.05 -3.03
CA VAL A 456 -0.98 22.97 -2.60
C VAL A 456 -0.18 22.30 -3.71
N PHE A 457 0.74 23.02 -4.31
CA PHE A 457 1.65 22.57 -5.37
C PHE A 457 3.05 22.40 -4.76
N SER A 458 3.26 21.26 -4.12
CA SER A 458 4.44 20.97 -3.30
C SER A 458 4.80 19.47 -3.30
N CYS A 459 5.93 19.11 -2.69
CA CYS A 459 6.45 17.74 -2.58
C CYS A 459 5.68 16.86 -1.60
#